data_AF-A0A835JAY0-F1
#
_entry.id   AF-A0A835JAY0-F1
#
_cell.length_a   1.000
_cell.length_b   1.000
_cell.length_c   1.000
_cell.angle_alpha   90.00
_cell.angle_beta   90.00
_cell.angle_gamma   90.00
#
_symmetry.space_group_name_H-M   'P 1'
#
loop_
_entity.id
_entity.type
_entity.pdbx_description
1 polymer ?
#
loop_
_entity_poly.entity_id
_entity_poly.type
_entity_poly.pdbx_seq_one_letter_code
_entity_poly.pdbx_strand_id
1 'polypeptide(L)'
;MENGEIPENANEHCPGPQADSAGKSDACQGCPNQQECATAPKGPDPDLVAIAERMATVKHKILVLSGKGGVGKSTFSAQLSYALAAMDFQVGLMDIDICGPSIPKMLGLEGQEIHQSNLGWSPVYVESNLGVMSIGFMLPNPDEAVIWRGPRKNGLIKQFLKDVYWGELDFLVVDAPPGTSDEHISIVQYLQATGIDGAIIVTTPQQVSLIDVRKEVSFCKKVGVEVLGVVENMSGLCQRLTDFRFVKLTENGEQNDITERVLGYMREKAPEMLDVIACSEVFDSSGGGATQMCHEMGVPFLGKVPLDPQLCKAAEEGRSCFADQKCGVSAPVLKSIIEKLLVMNQWREELQQVRE
;
A
#
# COMPACT_ATOMS: atom_id res chain seq x y z
N MET A 1 32.55 -16.75 -1.44
CA MET A 1 31.96 -18.01 -0.95
C MET A 1 31.80 -17.83 0.55
N GLU A 2 30.74 -17.13 0.94
CA GLU A 2 30.47 -16.85 2.36
C GLU A 2 29.82 -18.08 2.97
N ASN A 3 30.38 -18.52 4.10
CA ASN A 3 29.82 -19.57 4.94
C ASN A 3 28.41 -19.14 5.36
N GLY A 4 27.38 -19.74 4.77
CA GLY A 4 26.01 -19.60 5.28
C GLY A 4 26.01 -19.98 6.76
N GLU A 5 25.44 -19.11 7.60
CA GLU A 5 25.54 -19.14 9.07
C GLU A 5 25.36 -20.57 9.61
N ILE A 6 26.45 -21.13 10.11
CA ILE A 6 26.44 -22.40 10.83
C ILE A 6 25.70 -22.14 12.16
N PRO A 7 24.62 -22.89 12.48
CA PRO A 7 23.88 -22.69 13.73
C PRO A 7 24.79 -22.76 14.95
N GLU A 8 24.56 -21.93 15.97
CA GLU A 8 25.40 -21.88 17.18
C GLU A 8 25.48 -23.23 17.93
N ASN A 9 24.47 -24.08 17.77
CA ASN A 9 24.40 -25.43 18.34
C ASN A 9 24.87 -26.54 17.39
N ALA A 10 25.51 -26.20 16.28
CA ALA A 10 26.04 -27.17 15.34
C ALA A 10 27.32 -27.85 15.87
N ASN A 11 27.61 -29.05 15.36
CA ASN A 11 28.88 -29.71 15.65
C ASN A 11 30.06 -29.00 14.96
N GLU A 12 31.28 -29.18 15.50
CA GLU A 12 32.52 -28.50 15.03
C GLU A 12 32.81 -28.69 13.53
N HIS A 13 32.23 -29.70 12.88
CA HIS A 13 32.45 -30.02 11.48
C HIS A 13 31.18 -29.87 10.61
N CYS A 14 30.18 -29.12 11.08
CA CYS A 14 28.99 -28.86 10.29
C CYS A 14 29.36 -28.13 8.99
N PRO A 15 29.00 -28.66 7.82
CA PRO A 15 29.24 -27.97 6.55
C PRO A 15 28.36 -26.71 6.38
N GLY A 16 27.39 -26.50 7.27
CA GLY A 16 26.39 -25.44 7.18
C GLY A 16 25.14 -25.90 6.40
N PRO A 17 23.93 -25.40 6.72
CA PRO A 17 22.68 -25.86 6.09
C PRO A 17 22.60 -25.60 4.58
N GLN A 18 23.30 -24.56 4.09
CA GLN A 18 23.27 -24.13 2.68
C GLN A 18 24.36 -24.77 1.81
N ALA A 19 25.26 -25.57 2.39
CA ALA A 19 26.32 -26.22 1.64
C ALA A 19 25.82 -27.40 0.81
N ASP A 20 26.42 -27.63 -0.36
CA ASP A 20 26.11 -28.78 -1.22
C ASP A 20 26.27 -30.14 -0.50
N SER A 21 27.18 -30.20 0.48
CA SER A 21 27.44 -31.35 1.34
C SER A 21 26.52 -31.46 2.56
N ALA A 22 25.66 -30.47 2.83
CA ALA A 22 24.69 -30.48 3.94
C ALA A 22 23.75 -31.70 3.85
N GLY A 23 23.60 -32.41 4.98
CA GLY A 23 22.83 -33.66 5.07
C GLY A 23 23.48 -34.89 4.40
N LYS A 24 24.57 -34.71 3.65
CA LYS A 24 25.26 -35.74 2.85
C LYS A 24 26.67 -36.08 3.36
N SER A 25 27.29 -35.17 4.12
CA SER A 25 28.64 -35.36 4.66
C SER A 25 28.69 -36.31 5.86
N ASP A 26 29.87 -36.87 6.14
CA ASP A 26 30.10 -37.72 7.30
C ASP A 26 29.82 -36.97 8.63
N ALA A 27 30.10 -35.67 8.67
CA ALA A 27 29.79 -34.82 9.81
C ALA A 27 28.28 -34.64 10.06
N CYS A 28 27.43 -34.98 9.09
CA CYS A 28 25.97 -34.93 9.26
C CYS A 28 25.38 -36.23 9.82
N GLN A 29 26.15 -37.31 9.91
CA GLN A 29 25.65 -38.61 10.37
C GLN A 29 25.19 -38.52 11.84
N GLY A 30 23.93 -38.89 12.10
CA GLY A 30 23.34 -38.82 13.44
C GLY A 30 22.86 -37.42 13.86
N CYS A 31 22.96 -36.42 12.98
CA CYS A 31 22.37 -35.10 13.19
C CYS A 31 20.83 -35.19 13.07
N PRO A 32 20.05 -34.66 14.03
CA PRO A 32 18.59 -34.64 13.95
C PRO A 32 18.05 -34.00 12.66
N ASN A 33 18.76 -33.00 12.12
CA ASN A 33 18.33 -32.24 10.93
C ASN A 33 18.98 -32.76 9.63
N GLN A 34 19.59 -33.95 9.64
CA GLN A 34 20.33 -34.49 8.49
C GLN A 34 19.44 -34.61 7.23
N GLN A 35 18.25 -35.19 7.36
CA GLN A 35 17.34 -35.34 6.22
C GLN A 35 16.85 -33.99 5.70
N GLU A 36 16.52 -33.05 6.58
CA GLU A 36 16.08 -31.70 6.19
C GLU A 36 17.16 -30.96 5.42
N CYS A 37 18.41 -30.98 5.90
CA CYS A 37 19.54 -30.37 5.19
C CYS A 37 19.87 -31.08 3.86
N ALA A 38 19.55 -32.38 3.75
CA ALA A 38 19.79 -33.15 2.52
C ALA A 38 18.77 -32.83 1.42
N THR A 39 17.52 -32.53 1.80
CA THR A 39 16.39 -32.28 0.89
C THR A 39 16.08 -30.81 0.69
N ALA A 40 16.54 -29.93 1.60
CA ALA A 40 16.39 -28.49 1.45
C ALA A 40 17.01 -28.02 0.12
N PRO A 41 16.32 -27.16 -0.64
CA PRO A 41 16.89 -26.55 -1.83
C PRO A 41 18.13 -25.75 -1.44
N LYS A 42 19.19 -25.92 -2.24
CA LYS A 42 20.52 -25.33 -2.00
C LYS A 42 20.81 -24.28 -3.05
N GLY A 43 21.51 -23.23 -2.64
CA GLY A 43 21.82 -22.10 -3.49
C GLY A 43 20.69 -21.06 -3.52
N PRO A 44 20.87 -19.97 -4.28
CA PRO A 44 19.89 -18.91 -4.38
C PRO A 44 18.59 -19.45 -4.97
N ASP A 45 17.48 -19.03 -4.39
CA ASP A 45 16.14 -19.41 -4.82
C ASP A 45 15.94 -19.06 -6.32
N PRO A 46 15.69 -20.06 -7.20
CA PRO A 46 15.61 -19.83 -8.64
C PRO A 46 14.46 -18.88 -9.01
N ASP A 47 13.45 -18.76 -8.15
CA ASP A 47 12.36 -17.81 -8.37
C ASP A 47 12.85 -16.35 -8.27
N LEU A 48 13.91 -16.06 -7.52
CA LEU A 48 14.47 -14.70 -7.43
C LEU A 48 15.03 -14.23 -8.77
N VAL A 49 15.60 -15.13 -9.56
CA VAL A 49 16.10 -14.81 -10.91
C VAL A 49 14.93 -14.48 -11.82
N ALA A 50 13.88 -15.30 -11.80
CA ALA A 50 12.69 -15.07 -12.62
C ALA A 50 11.93 -13.79 -12.19
N ILE A 51 11.90 -13.48 -10.89
CA ILE A 51 11.38 -12.20 -10.38
C ILE A 51 12.22 -11.03 -10.89
N ALA A 52 13.55 -11.14 -10.85
CA ALA A 52 14.43 -10.08 -11.35
C ALA A 52 14.22 -9.81 -12.85
N GLU A 53 14.10 -10.86 -13.66
CA GLU A 53 13.76 -10.73 -15.07
C GLU A 53 12.38 -10.10 -15.28
N ARG A 54 11.37 -10.52 -14.51
CA ARG A 54 10.01 -9.98 -14.62
C ARG A 54 9.92 -8.53 -14.21
N MET A 55 10.62 -8.14 -13.15
CA MET A 55 10.59 -6.79 -12.58
C MET A 55 11.52 -5.82 -13.30
N ALA A 56 12.36 -6.29 -14.23
CA ALA A 56 13.27 -5.44 -15.00
C ALA A 56 12.53 -4.42 -15.91
N THR A 57 11.29 -4.72 -16.31
CA THR A 57 10.45 -3.83 -17.14
C THR A 57 9.66 -2.80 -16.34
N VAL A 58 9.84 -2.76 -15.01
CA VAL A 58 9.17 -1.83 -14.11
C VAL A 58 10.19 -0.80 -13.63
N LYS A 59 10.01 0.47 -13.99
CA LYS A 59 10.98 1.53 -13.66
C LYS A 59 11.02 1.87 -12.18
N HIS A 60 9.86 2.19 -11.60
CA HIS A 60 9.76 2.54 -10.18
C HIS A 60 8.84 1.58 -9.42
N LYS A 61 9.28 1.11 -8.25
CA LYS A 61 8.55 0.18 -7.37
C LYS A 61 8.35 0.84 -6.01
N ILE A 62 7.08 1.12 -5.69
CA ILE A 62 6.69 1.85 -4.49
C ILE A 62 5.89 0.92 -3.58
N LEU A 63 6.40 0.71 -2.37
CA LEU A 63 5.66 0.00 -1.32
C LEU A 63 4.75 0.97 -0.57
N VAL A 64 3.49 0.60 -0.34
CA VAL A 64 2.58 1.34 0.54
C VAL A 64 2.36 0.52 1.81
N LEU A 65 2.84 1.05 2.93
CA LEU A 65 2.84 0.40 4.25
C LEU A 65 1.90 1.13 5.21
N SER A 66 1.50 0.43 6.26
CA SER A 66 0.78 1.02 7.40
C SER A 66 1.01 0.22 8.66
N GLY A 67 1.18 0.88 9.81
CA GLY A 67 1.42 0.20 11.08
C GLY A 67 0.19 -0.50 11.68
N LYS A 68 -1.02 -0.17 11.20
CA LYS A 68 -2.28 -0.75 11.68
C LYS A 68 -3.34 -0.81 10.57
N GLY A 69 -4.31 -1.71 10.74
CA GLY A 69 -5.47 -1.79 9.85
C GLY A 69 -6.37 -0.56 9.97
N GLY A 70 -7.10 -0.24 8.89
CA GLY A 70 -8.13 0.80 8.88
C GLY A 70 -7.63 2.25 8.77
N VAL A 71 -6.34 2.49 8.50
CA VAL A 71 -5.82 3.86 8.26
C VAL A 71 -6.14 4.42 6.87
N GLY A 72 -6.75 3.62 5.99
CA GLY A 72 -7.00 3.98 4.59
C GLY A 72 -5.79 3.80 3.66
N LYS A 73 -4.88 2.87 4.00
CA LYS A 73 -3.73 2.47 3.16
C LYS A 73 -4.16 2.11 1.74
N SER A 74 -5.06 1.14 1.58
CA SER A 74 -5.53 0.68 0.27
C SER A 74 -6.26 1.77 -0.51
N THR A 75 -7.00 2.65 0.18
CA THR A 75 -7.60 3.85 -0.44
C THR A 75 -6.53 4.76 -0.99
N PHE A 76 -5.46 5.03 -0.23
CA PHE A 76 -4.34 5.81 -0.71
C PHE A 76 -3.61 5.13 -1.87
N SER A 77 -3.35 3.82 -1.81
CA SER A 77 -2.72 3.04 -2.89
C SER A 77 -3.51 3.12 -4.20
N ALA A 78 -4.85 2.99 -4.13
CA ALA A 78 -5.75 3.11 -5.27
C ALA A 78 -5.73 4.54 -5.86
N GLN A 79 -5.84 5.58 -5.02
CA GLN A 79 -5.83 6.96 -5.52
C GLN A 79 -4.45 7.41 -6.02
N LEU A 80 -3.35 6.93 -5.42
CA LEU A 80 -2.01 7.12 -5.96
C LEU A 80 -1.93 6.55 -7.37
N SER A 81 -2.42 5.33 -7.57
CA SER A 81 -2.40 4.66 -8.87
C SER A 81 -3.25 5.38 -9.91
N TYR A 82 -4.47 5.82 -9.56
CA TYR A 82 -5.30 6.64 -10.44
C TYR A 82 -4.65 7.97 -10.81
N ALA A 83 -4.01 8.65 -9.84
CA ALA A 83 -3.37 9.94 -10.11
C ALA A 83 -2.17 9.78 -11.06
N LEU A 84 -1.35 8.74 -10.87
CA LEU A 84 -0.24 8.43 -11.76
C LEU A 84 -0.75 8.08 -13.17
N ALA A 85 -1.79 7.27 -13.27
CA ALA A 85 -2.41 6.92 -14.56
C ALA A 85 -3.00 8.16 -15.27
N ALA A 86 -3.63 9.07 -14.52
CA ALA A 86 -4.16 10.33 -15.05
C ALA A 86 -3.05 11.32 -15.48
N MET A 87 -1.79 11.07 -15.13
CA MET A 87 -0.61 11.78 -15.65
C MET A 87 0.02 11.04 -16.84
N ASP A 88 -0.74 10.14 -17.49
CA ASP A 88 -0.34 9.30 -18.63
C ASP A 88 0.82 8.34 -18.34
N PHE A 89 1.08 7.99 -17.08
CA PHE A 89 2.06 6.93 -16.74
C PHE A 89 1.47 5.52 -16.95
N GLN A 90 2.32 4.55 -17.27
CA GLN A 90 1.94 3.13 -17.24
C GLN A 90 2.05 2.62 -15.80
N VAL A 91 0.94 2.20 -15.21
CA VAL A 91 0.83 1.91 -13.78
C VAL A 91 0.33 0.49 -13.53
N GLY A 92 1.04 -0.23 -12.66
CA GLY A 92 0.57 -1.45 -12.03
C GLY A 92 0.20 -1.21 -10.57
N LEU A 93 -0.92 -1.77 -10.11
CA LEU A 93 -1.27 -1.85 -8.70
C LEU A 93 -1.34 -3.32 -8.27
N MET A 94 -0.47 -3.71 -7.36
CA MET A 94 -0.41 -5.06 -6.82
C MET A 94 -0.87 -5.07 -5.36
N ASP A 95 -1.96 -5.77 -5.10
CA ASP A 95 -2.54 -5.97 -3.77
C ASP A 95 -2.06 -7.29 -3.17
N ILE A 96 -1.24 -7.17 -2.11
CA ILE A 96 -0.73 -8.32 -1.35
C ILE A 96 -1.34 -8.38 0.06
N ASP A 97 -2.40 -7.61 0.34
CA ASP A 97 -3.15 -7.71 1.60
C ASP A 97 -4.10 -8.91 1.59
N ILE A 98 -3.49 -10.10 1.72
CA ILE A 98 -4.15 -11.40 1.54
C ILE A 98 -5.34 -11.61 2.48
N CYS A 99 -5.30 -11.01 3.68
CA CYS A 99 -6.31 -11.23 4.71
C CYS A 99 -7.58 -10.39 4.50
N GLY A 100 -7.51 -9.33 3.70
CA GLY A 100 -8.61 -8.39 3.51
C GLY A 100 -8.45 -7.59 2.22
N PRO A 101 -8.43 -8.27 1.05
CA PRO A 101 -8.23 -7.60 -0.22
C PRO A 101 -9.35 -6.60 -0.46
N SER A 102 -8.99 -5.32 -0.57
CA SER A 102 -9.96 -4.24 -0.76
C SER A 102 -9.82 -3.54 -2.12
N ILE A 103 -8.71 -3.76 -2.81
CA ILE A 103 -8.41 -3.10 -4.09
C ILE A 103 -9.42 -3.44 -5.19
N PRO A 104 -9.86 -4.72 -5.38
CA PRO A 104 -10.89 -5.02 -6.38
C PRO A 104 -12.18 -4.22 -6.19
N LYS A 105 -12.64 -4.06 -4.93
CA LYS A 105 -13.79 -3.22 -4.60
C LYS A 105 -13.51 -1.75 -4.92
N MET A 106 -12.37 -1.24 -4.43
CA MET A 106 -12.01 0.17 -4.54
C MET A 106 -11.81 0.67 -5.97
N LEU A 107 -11.60 -0.25 -6.92
CA LEU A 107 -11.46 0.04 -8.34
C LEU A 107 -12.65 -0.43 -9.20
N GLY A 108 -13.73 -0.95 -8.57
CA GLY A 108 -14.93 -1.40 -9.29
C GLY A 108 -14.71 -2.66 -10.13
N LEU A 109 -13.74 -3.51 -9.75
CA LEU A 109 -13.32 -4.73 -10.43
C LEU A 109 -13.84 -6.00 -9.74
N GLU A 110 -14.88 -5.90 -8.91
CA GLU A 110 -15.50 -7.08 -8.30
C GLU A 110 -16.03 -8.06 -9.36
N GLY A 111 -15.82 -9.36 -9.13
CA GLY A 111 -16.23 -10.41 -10.05
C GLY A 111 -15.34 -10.58 -11.29
N GLN A 112 -14.25 -9.81 -11.40
CA GLN A 112 -13.21 -10.07 -12.40
C GLN A 112 -12.32 -11.24 -11.95
N GLU A 113 -11.80 -11.99 -12.93
CA GLU A 113 -10.93 -13.14 -12.70
C GLU A 113 -9.57 -12.92 -13.39
N ILE A 114 -8.53 -13.56 -12.86
CA ILE A 114 -7.21 -13.53 -13.48
C ILE A 114 -7.22 -14.40 -14.74
N HIS A 115 -6.79 -13.83 -15.86
CA HIS A 115 -6.61 -14.59 -17.09
C HIS A 115 -5.17 -15.07 -17.23
N GLN A 116 -5.00 -16.35 -17.61
CA GLN A 116 -3.70 -16.92 -17.92
C GLN A 116 -3.42 -16.81 -19.43
N SER A 117 -2.27 -16.25 -19.78
CA SER A 117 -1.76 -16.13 -21.15
C SER A 117 -0.45 -16.92 -21.31
N ASN A 118 0.07 -17.00 -22.54
CA ASN A 118 1.38 -17.60 -22.82
C ASN A 118 2.56 -16.85 -22.17
N LEU A 119 2.36 -15.59 -21.78
CA LEU A 119 3.41 -14.74 -21.18
C LEU A 119 3.36 -14.74 -19.64
N GLY A 120 2.28 -15.28 -19.06
CA GLY A 120 2.00 -15.22 -17.63
C GLY A 120 0.55 -14.84 -17.34
N TRP A 121 0.27 -14.45 -16.10
CA TRP A 121 -1.00 -13.91 -15.66
C TRP A 121 -1.17 -12.48 -16.16
N SER A 122 -2.30 -12.21 -16.80
CA SER A 122 -2.64 -10.86 -17.25
C SER A 122 -3.27 -10.08 -16.09
N PRO A 123 -2.82 -8.84 -15.80
CA PRO A 123 -3.50 -7.98 -14.84
C PRO A 123 -4.89 -7.59 -15.37
N VAL A 124 -5.79 -7.29 -14.44
CA VAL A 124 -7.13 -6.76 -14.74
C VAL A 124 -7.01 -5.25 -14.89
N TYR A 125 -7.39 -4.72 -16.05
CA TYR A 125 -7.26 -3.29 -16.33
C TYR A 125 -8.54 -2.52 -15.94
N VAL A 126 -8.39 -1.49 -15.12
CA VAL A 126 -9.48 -0.52 -14.82
C VAL A 126 -9.47 0.65 -15.81
N GLU A 127 -8.27 1.03 -16.28
CA GLU A 127 -8.06 1.97 -17.37
C GLU A 127 -7.02 1.38 -18.33
N SER A 128 -6.86 1.94 -19.53
CA SER A 128 -5.93 1.41 -20.55
C SER A 128 -4.47 1.35 -20.11
N ASN A 129 -4.09 2.15 -19.10
CA ASN A 129 -2.74 2.27 -18.56
C ASN A 129 -2.67 1.98 -17.04
N LEU A 130 -3.73 1.42 -16.45
CA LEU A 130 -3.77 1.02 -15.04
C LEU A 130 -4.20 -0.45 -14.92
N GLY A 131 -3.21 -1.32 -14.77
CA GLY A 131 -3.38 -2.75 -14.53
C GLY A 131 -3.38 -3.08 -13.04
N VAL A 132 -4.18 -4.06 -12.63
CA VAL A 132 -4.38 -4.43 -11.24
C VAL A 132 -4.18 -5.93 -11.06
N MET A 133 -3.47 -6.32 -10.01
CA MET A 133 -3.38 -7.71 -9.55
C MET A 133 -3.72 -7.79 -8.07
N SER A 134 -4.68 -8.64 -7.70
CA SER A 134 -5.09 -8.85 -6.30
C SER A 134 -5.46 -10.31 -6.09
N ILE A 135 -5.23 -10.81 -4.88
CA ILE A 135 -5.77 -12.11 -4.49
C ILE A 135 -7.31 -12.14 -4.57
N GLY A 136 -7.98 -10.99 -4.46
CA GLY A 136 -9.44 -10.94 -4.52
C GLY A 136 -10.03 -11.47 -5.84
N PHE A 137 -9.24 -11.49 -6.92
CA PHE A 137 -9.62 -12.11 -8.21
C PHE A 137 -9.49 -13.63 -8.24
N MET A 138 -8.88 -14.24 -7.21
CA MET A 138 -8.66 -15.68 -7.08
C MET A 138 -9.57 -16.32 -6.03
N LEU A 139 -10.29 -15.51 -5.24
CA LEU A 139 -11.17 -16.00 -4.20
C LEU A 139 -12.52 -16.40 -4.81
N PRO A 140 -12.98 -17.64 -4.61
CA PRO A 140 -14.26 -18.09 -5.15
C PRO A 140 -15.45 -17.37 -4.52
N ASN A 141 -15.29 -16.89 -3.28
CA ASN A 141 -16.29 -16.09 -2.58
C ASN A 141 -15.59 -14.92 -1.85
N PRO A 142 -15.94 -13.66 -2.14
CA PRO A 142 -15.36 -12.50 -1.47
C PRO A 142 -15.67 -12.42 0.04
N ASP A 143 -16.75 -13.07 0.50
CA ASP A 143 -17.13 -13.09 1.93
C ASP A 143 -16.40 -14.19 2.74
N GLU A 144 -15.61 -15.04 2.09
CA GLU A 144 -14.90 -16.12 2.77
C GLU A 144 -13.57 -15.63 3.37
N ALA A 145 -13.39 -15.84 4.68
CA ALA A 145 -12.16 -15.47 5.36
C ALA A 145 -10.97 -16.30 4.86
N VAL A 146 -9.94 -15.61 4.34
CA VAL A 146 -8.71 -16.24 3.86
C VAL A 146 -7.79 -16.60 5.03
N ILE A 147 -7.90 -17.82 5.54
CA ILE A 147 -7.06 -18.32 6.64
C ILE A 147 -5.87 -19.11 6.06
N TRP A 148 -4.89 -18.40 5.50
CA TRP A 148 -3.70 -19.03 4.91
C TRP A 148 -2.47 -18.91 5.83
N ARG A 149 -1.66 -19.98 5.88
CA ARG A 149 -0.38 -19.98 6.61
C ARG A 149 0.68 -19.19 5.85
N GLY A 150 1.64 -18.61 6.59
CA GLY A 150 2.73 -17.77 6.05
C GLY A 150 3.41 -18.30 4.78
N PRO A 151 3.86 -19.57 4.70
CA PRO A 151 4.49 -20.10 3.49
C PRO A 151 3.61 -20.02 2.23
N ARG A 152 2.30 -20.22 2.37
CA ARG A 152 1.35 -20.12 1.25
C ARG A 152 1.19 -18.67 0.80
N LYS A 153 1.15 -17.73 1.74
CA LYS A 153 1.11 -16.29 1.46
C LYS A 153 2.36 -15.83 0.73
N ASN A 154 3.54 -16.21 1.24
CA ASN A 154 4.83 -15.87 0.64
C ASN A 154 4.97 -16.48 -0.76
N GLY A 155 4.48 -17.70 -0.96
CA GLY A 155 4.41 -18.33 -2.26
C GLY A 155 3.54 -17.55 -3.25
N LEU A 156 2.39 -17.01 -2.80
CA LEU A 156 1.53 -16.20 -3.66
C LEU A 156 2.18 -14.86 -4.02
N ILE A 157 2.77 -14.14 -3.05
CA ILE A 157 3.48 -12.88 -3.31
C ILE A 157 4.57 -13.10 -4.37
N LYS A 158 5.33 -14.19 -4.22
CA LYS A 158 6.36 -14.59 -5.16
C LYS A 158 5.78 -14.91 -6.55
N GLN A 159 4.64 -15.61 -6.62
CA GLN A 159 3.94 -15.85 -7.89
C GLN A 159 3.47 -14.53 -8.54
N PHE A 160 2.96 -13.57 -7.77
CA PHE A 160 2.58 -12.26 -8.32
C PHE A 160 3.77 -11.53 -8.94
N LEU A 161 4.93 -11.55 -8.28
CA LEU A 161 6.14 -10.93 -8.80
C LEU A 161 6.75 -11.67 -10.00
N LYS A 162 6.56 -12.99 -10.09
CA LYS A 162 7.18 -13.83 -11.12
C LYS A 162 6.29 -14.01 -12.36
N ASP A 163 5.02 -14.29 -12.14
CA ASP A 163 4.12 -14.83 -13.15
C ASP A 163 3.22 -13.75 -13.76
N VAL A 164 3.06 -12.59 -13.13
CA VAL A 164 2.23 -11.49 -13.68
C VAL A 164 2.99 -10.76 -14.78
N TYR A 165 2.40 -10.75 -15.97
CA TYR A 165 2.95 -10.04 -17.12
C TYR A 165 2.44 -8.60 -17.15
N TRP A 166 3.22 -7.69 -16.58
CA TRP A 166 2.90 -6.26 -16.52
C TRP A 166 3.18 -5.50 -17.82
N GLY A 167 4.04 -6.03 -18.70
CA GLY A 167 4.61 -5.25 -19.80
C GLY A 167 5.62 -4.21 -19.29
N GLU A 168 5.68 -3.06 -19.94
CA GLU A 168 6.51 -1.92 -19.51
C GLU A 168 5.71 -1.03 -18.56
N LEU A 169 6.17 -0.87 -17.32
CA LEU A 169 5.56 0.01 -16.33
C LEU A 169 6.49 1.15 -15.96
N ASP A 170 5.93 2.35 -15.86
CA ASP A 170 6.60 3.47 -15.21
C ASP A 170 6.54 3.30 -13.68
N PHE A 171 5.41 2.85 -13.14
CA PHE A 171 5.22 2.66 -11.69
C PHE A 171 4.53 1.34 -11.36
N LEU A 172 5.06 0.61 -10.38
CA LEU A 172 4.36 -0.46 -9.68
C LEU A 172 4.12 -0.05 -8.23
N VAL A 173 2.86 0.16 -7.88
CA VAL A 173 2.42 0.43 -6.51
C VAL A 173 2.04 -0.90 -5.85
N VAL A 174 2.61 -1.18 -4.68
CA VAL A 174 2.35 -2.41 -3.93
C VAL A 174 1.60 -2.08 -2.64
N ASP A 175 0.35 -2.53 -2.54
CA ASP A 175 -0.46 -2.40 -1.32
C ASP A 175 -0.15 -3.55 -0.36
N ALA A 176 0.68 -3.29 0.66
CA ALA A 176 1.11 -4.30 1.62
C ALA A 176 0.06 -4.54 2.73
N PRO A 177 0.03 -5.69 3.44
CA PRO A 177 -0.82 -5.84 4.62
C PRO A 177 -0.44 -4.87 5.76
N PRO A 178 -1.30 -4.64 6.77
CA PRO A 178 -0.97 -3.78 7.90
C PRO A 178 -0.03 -4.44 8.94
N GLY A 179 0.77 -3.61 9.61
CA GLY A 179 1.71 -4.00 10.67
C GLY A 179 2.97 -4.69 10.14
N THR A 180 3.98 -4.90 10.98
CA THR A 180 5.28 -5.46 10.57
C THR A 180 5.27 -6.99 10.48
N SER A 181 4.59 -7.56 9.50
CA SER A 181 4.41 -9.03 9.37
C SER A 181 5.44 -9.68 8.44
N ASP A 182 5.48 -11.02 8.39
CA ASP A 182 6.41 -11.79 7.53
C ASP A 182 6.24 -11.46 6.03
N GLU A 183 5.03 -11.04 5.62
CA GLU A 183 4.75 -10.60 4.26
C GLU A 183 5.59 -9.38 3.86
N HIS A 184 5.86 -8.45 4.79
CA HIS A 184 6.70 -7.26 4.54
C HIS A 184 8.15 -7.65 4.29
N ILE A 185 8.68 -8.55 5.10
CA ILE A 185 10.04 -9.07 4.94
C ILE A 185 10.15 -9.76 3.58
N SER A 186 9.16 -10.59 3.24
CA SER A 186 9.16 -11.38 2.00
C SER A 186 9.13 -10.48 0.76
N ILE A 187 8.22 -9.50 0.69
CA ILE A 187 8.14 -8.61 -0.47
C ILE A 187 9.42 -7.79 -0.63
N VAL A 188 10.00 -7.29 0.47
CA VAL A 188 11.26 -6.54 0.42
C VAL A 188 12.39 -7.44 -0.04
N GLN A 189 12.53 -8.66 0.49
CA GLN A 189 13.55 -9.61 0.06
C GLN A 189 13.44 -9.94 -1.43
N TYR A 190 12.23 -10.18 -1.93
CA TYR A 190 12.00 -10.49 -3.35
C TYR A 190 12.29 -9.30 -4.26
N LEU A 191 11.97 -8.07 -3.83
CA LEU A 191 12.20 -6.87 -4.62
C LEU A 191 13.62 -6.28 -4.45
N GLN A 192 14.35 -6.64 -3.40
CA GLN A 192 15.66 -6.06 -3.09
C GLN A 192 16.66 -6.21 -4.25
N ALA A 193 16.66 -7.36 -4.92
CA ALA A 193 17.51 -7.62 -6.08
C ALA A 193 17.05 -6.90 -7.36
N THR A 194 15.86 -6.30 -7.35
CA THR A 194 15.20 -5.72 -8.53
C THR A 194 15.11 -4.19 -8.51
N GLY A 195 15.59 -3.56 -7.43
CA GLY A 195 15.50 -2.12 -7.21
C GLY A 195 14.13 -1.71 -6.70
N ILE A 196 14.01 -1.53 -5.38
CA ILE A 196 12.86 -0.88 -4.74
C ILE A 196 13.23 0.57 -4.45
N ASP A 197 12.44 1.53 -4.97
CA ASP A 197 12.72 2.95 -4.74
C ASP A 197 12.43 3.35 -3.29
N GLY A 198 11.39 2.77 -2.70
CA GLY A 198 11.13 2.96 -1.28
C GLY A 198 9.69 2.67 -0.87
N ALA A 199 9.36 3.13 0.34
CA ALA A 199 8.06 2.94 0.97
C ALA A 199 7.39 4.27 1.35
N ILE A 200 6.09 4.35 1.11
CA ILE A 200 5.19 5.36 1.66
C ILE A 200 4.47 4.76 2.85
N ILE A 201 4.48 5.46 3.99
CA ILE A 201 3.80 4.99 5.20
C ILE A 201 2.52 5.80 5.42
N VAL A 202 1.37 5.13 5.48
CA VAL A 202 0.07 5.73 5.74
C VAL A 202 -0.29 5.56 7.21
N THR A 203 -0.74 6.64 7.86
CA THR A 203 -1.13 6.65 9.27
C THR A 203 -2.36 7.52 9.52
N THR A 204 -2.86 7.54 10.76
CA THR A 204 -3.84 8.52 11.24
C THR A 204 -3.23 9.38 12.37
N PRO A 205 -3.84 10.53 12.75
CA PRO A 205 -3.26 11.45 13.73
C PRO A 205 -3.31 10.94 15.18
N GLN A 206 -3.97 9.80 15.41
CA GLN A 206 -4.14 9.22 16.74
C GLN A 206 -2.78 8.86 17.34
N GLN A 207 -2.56 9.23 18.60
CA GLN A 207 -1.28 9.00 19.30
C GLN A 207 -0.84 7.54 19.28
N VAL A 208 -1.78 6.59 19.42
CA VAL A 208 -1.49 5.15 19.36
C VAL A 208 -0.92 4.75 17.99
N SER A 209 -1.37 5.40 16.91
CA SER A 209 -0.93 5.09 15.54
C SER A 209 0.48 5.59 15.26
N LEU A 210 0.90 6.68 15.91
CA LEU A 210 2.27 7.19 15.78
C LEU A 210 3.32 6.19 16.30
N ILE A 211 2.98 5.40 17.31
CA ILE A 211 3.86 4.33 17.82
C ILE A 211 4.11 3.30 16.72
N ASP A 212 3.05 2.92 15.99
CA ASP A 212 3.16 1.91 14.93
C ASP A 212 3.92 2.48 13.72
N VAL A 213 3.74 3.76 13.39
CA VAL A 213 4.57 4.41 12.35
C VAL A 213 6.05 4.41 12.70
N ARG A 214 6.41 4.67 13.98
CA ARG A 214 7.82 4.62 14.41
C ARG A 214 8.40 3.22 14.22
N LYS A 215 7.60 2.17 14.45
CA LYS A 215 8.02 0.78 14.19
C LYS A 215 8.20 0.53 12.69
N GLU A 216 7.28 0.98 11.84
CA GLU A 216 7.36 0.84 10.38
C GLU A 216 8.58 1.57 9.79
N VAL A 217 8.85 2.80 10.22
CA VAL A 217 10.06 3.53 9.81
C VAL A 217 11.33 2.78 10.25
N SER A 218 11.32 2.26 11.48
CA SER A 218 12.45 1.47 11.99
C SER A 218 12.62 0.16 11.23
N PHE A 219 11.53 -0.48 10.83
CA PHE A 219 11.52 -1.66 9.96
C PHE A 219 12.18 -1.33 8.62
N CYS A 220 11.71 -0.30 7.91
CA CYS A 220 12.28 0.13 6.63
C CYS A 220 13.80 0.36 6.72
N LYS A 221 14.25 1.09 7.76
CA LYS A 221 15.69 1.31 8.02
C LYS A 221 16.47 0.02 8.23
N LYS A 222 15.91 -0.99 8.92
CA LYS A 222 16.57 -2.28 9.17
C LYS A 222 16.67 -3.13 7.91
N VAL A 223 15.67 -3.07 7.03
CA VAL A 223 15.64 -3.87 5.79
C VAL A 223 16.23 -3.11 4.58
N GLY A 224 16.74 -1.90 4.79
CA GLY A 224 17.39 -1.10 3.75
C GLY A 224 16.44 -0.48 2.73
N VAL A 225 15.17 -0.28 3.09
CA VAL A 225 14.17 0.38 2.24
C VAL A 225 14.08 1.86 2.63
N GLU A 226 14.21 2.74 1.64
CA GLU A 226 14.04 4.18 1.85
C GLU A 226 12.60 4.52 2.19
N VAL A 227 12.38 5.42 3.16
CA VAL A 227 11.05 5.96 3.45
C VAL A 227 10.86 7.21 2.60
N LEU A 228 10.16 7.07 1.49
CA LEU A 228 9.83 8.17 0.55
C LEU A 228 8.97 9.24 1.23
N GLY A 229 8.17 8.82 2.21
CA GLY A 229 7.58 9.72 3.18
C GLY A 229 6.33 9.16 3.87
N VAL A 230 5.80 9.97 4.78
CA VAL A 230 4.63 9.63 5.59
C VAL A 230 3.43 10.47 5.18
N VAL A 231 2.28 9.82 5.04
CA VAL A 231 0.97 10.45 4.80
C VAL A 231 0.10 10.26 6.04
N GLU A 232 -0.36 11.37 6.61
CA GLU A 232 -1.32 11.36 7.71
C GLU A 232 -2.74 11.45 7.13
N ASN A 233 -3.39 10.30 6.98
CA ASN A 233 -4.78 10.21 6.53
C ASN A 233 -5.76 10.47 7.68
N MET A 234 -7.02 10.75 7.35
CA MET A 234 -8.09 11.02 8.31
C MET A 234 -7.77 12.19 9.27
N SER A 235 -7.02 13.18 8.80
CA SER A 235 -6.60 14.34 9.60
C SER A 235 -7.69 15.40 9.66
N GLY A 236 -8.59 15.27 10.63
CA GLY A 236 -9.74 16.16 10.79
C GLY A 236 -10.85 15.82 9.80
N LEU A 237 -12.02 16.43 9.99
CA LEU A 237 -13.18 16.33 9.09
C LEU A 237 -13.27 17.62 8.28
N CYS A 238 -13.31 17.51 6.96
CA CYS A 238 -13.42 18.66 6.07
C CYS A 238 -14.43 18.34 4.96
N GLN A 239 -15.54 19.08 4.92
CA GLN A 239 -16.57 18.94 3.88
C GLN A 239 -17.30 20.27 3.67
N ARG A 240 -17.97 20.43 2.52
CA ARG A 240 -18.77 21.64 2.26
C ARG A 240 -19.91 21.75 3.25
N LEU A 241 -20.27 22.98 3.63
CA LEU A 241 -21.43 23.20 4.51
C LEU A 241 -22.72 22.62 3.93
N THR A 242 -22.85 22.58 2.61
CA THR A 242 -24.00 21.97 1.91
C THR A 242 -24.12 20.47 2.11
N ASP A 243 -23.02 19.80 2.48
CA ASP A 243 -22.96 18.35 2.64
C ASP A 243 -23.25 17.93 4.10
N PHE A 244 -23.32 18.88 5.03
CA PHE A 244 -23.70 18.61 6.42
C PHE A 244 -25.20 18.41 6.58
N ARG A 245 -25.56 17.45 7.44
CA ARG A 245 -26.90 17.34 8.01
C ARG A 245 -27.01 18.26 9.22
N PHE A 246 -27.95 19.19 9.20
CA PHE A 246 -28.20 20.12 10.30
C PHE A 246 -29.40 19.64 11.12
N VAL A 247 -29.21 19.47 12.43
CA VAL A 247 -30.26 18.99 13.34
C VAL A 247 -30.48 19.97 14.49
N LYS A 248 -31.73 20.08 14.96
CA LYS A 248 -32.09 20.76 16.20
C LYS A 248 -32.47 19.73 17.25
N LEU A 249 -31.79 19.77 18.40
CA LEU A 249 -32.11 18.93 19.55
C LEU A 249 -33.37 19.47 20.24
N THR A 250 -34.34 18.58 20.51
CA THR A 250 -35.47 18.88 21.38
C THR A 250 -35.09 18.70 22.85
N GLU A 251 -35.90 19.23 23.77
CA GLU A 251 -35.72 19.04 25.22
C GLU A 251 -35.75 17.56 25.63
N ASN A 252 -36.38 16.71 24.82
CA ASN A 252 -36.45 15.25 25.03
C ASN A 252 -35.29 14.49 24.37
N GLY A 253 -34.35 15.17 23.73
CA GLY A 253 -33.20 14.58 23.04
C GLY A 253 -33.48 14.08 21.61
N GLU A 254 -34.67 14.31 21.06
CA GLU A 254 -34.96 13.97 19.67
C GLU A 254 -34.23 14.93 18.72
N GLN A 255 -33.75 14.40 17.59
CA GLN A 255 -33.05 15.17 16.57
C GLN A 255 -34.00 15.49 15.41
N ASN A 256 -34.39 16.76 15.31
CA ASN A 256 -35.18 17.25 14.18
C ASN A 256 -34.26 17.71 13.06
N ASP A 257 -34.33 17.07 11.90
CA ASP A 257 -33.60 17.48 10.70
C ASP A 257 -34.13 18.82 10.19
N ILE A 258 -33.24 19.81 10.11
CA ILE A 258 -33.54 21.16 9.64
C ILE A 258 -32.67 21.55 8.44
N THR A 259 -32.03 20.59 7.78
CA THR A 259 -31.05 20.80 6.69
C THR A 259 -31.60 21.69 5.59
N GLU A 260 -32.75 21.36 4.99
CA GLU A 260 -33.35 22.19 3.93
C GLU A 260 -33.67 23.62 4.36
N ARG A 261 -34.07 23.81 5.62
CA ARG A 261 -34.34 25.15 6.16
C ARG A 261 -33.05 25.96 6.33
N VAL A 262 -31.98 25.32 6.80
CA VAL A 262 -30.66 25.96 6.92
C VAL A 262 -30.11 26.32 5.54
N LEU A 263 -30.14 25.38 4.60
CA LEU A 263 -29.67 25.63 3.23
C LEU A 263 -30.52 26.68 2.52
N GLY A 264 -31.85 26.67 2.71
CA GLY A 264 -32.73 27.72 2.19
C GLY A 264 -32.38 29.10 2.74
N TYR A 265 -32.11 29.20 4.06
CA TYR A 265 -31.68 30.45 4.67
C TYR A 265 -30.31 30.92 4.15
N MET A 266 -29.34 30.00 3.99
CA MET A 266 -28.04 30.32 3.39
C MET A 266 -28.20 30.86 1.96
N ARG A 267 -28.96 30.17 1.10
CA ARG A 267 -29.23 30.63 -0.28
C ARG A 267 -29.85 32.04 -0.32
N GLU A 268 -30.74 32.36 0.60
CA GLU A 268 -31.44 33.65 0.62
C GLU A 268 -30.60 34.78 1.25
N LYS A 269 -29.90 34.49 2.35
CA LYS A 269 -29.29 35.53 3.21
C LYS A 269 -27.77 35.60 3.15
N ALA A 270 -27.10 34.51 2.77
CA ALA A 270 -25.65 34.39 2.75
C ALA A 270 -25.19 33.34 1.71
N PRO A 271 -25.47 33.56 0.40
CA PRO A 271 -25.18 32.57 -0.65
C PRO A 271 -23.70 32.19 -0.73
N GLU A 272 -22.79 33.07 -0.32
CA GLU A 272 -21.36 32.80 -0.19
C GLU A 272 -21.04 31.63 0.74
N MET A 273 -21.93 31.31 1.70
CA MET A 273 -21.77 30.17 2.61
C MET A 273 -21.89 28.82 1.90
N LEU A 274 -22.46 28.77 0.69
CA LEU A 274 -22.61 27.53 -0.08
C LEU A 274 -21.27 26.99 -0.58
N ASP A 275 -20.27 27.86 -0.72
CA ASP A 275 -18.91 27.52 -1.15
C ASP A 275 -17.95 27.32 0.04
N VAL A 276 -18.43 27.46 1.28
CA VAL A 276 -17.61 27.33 2.49
C VAL A 276 -17.42 25.86 2.85
N ILE A 277 -16.16 25.51 3.15
CA ILE A 277 -15.76 24.23 3.72
C ILE A 277 -15.66 24.41 5.24
N ALA A 278 -16.33 23.55 5.99
CA ALA A 278 -16.15 23.49 7.43
C ALA A 278 -15.11 22.43 7.78
N CYS A 279 -14.16 22.82 8.63
CA CYS A 279 -13.08 21.98 9.11
C CYS A 279 -13.20 21.79 10.62
N SER A 280 -13.13 20.55 11.08
CA SER A 280 -13.06 20.22 12.52
C SER A 280 -11.89 19.28 12.78
N GLU A 281 -11.19 19.50 13.88
CA GLU A 281 -10.27 18.49 14.39
C GLU A 281 -11.09 17.34 15.01
N VAL A 282 -10.74 16.10 14.64
CA VAL A 282 -11.40 14.88 15.13
C VAL A 282 -10.52 14.17 16.15
N PHE A 283 -9.20 14.27 15.98
CA PHE A 283 -8.19 13.71 16.87
C PHE A 283 -7.30 14.82 17.38
N ASP A 284 -6.87 14.70 18.64
CA ASP A 284 -5.97 15.66 19.27
C ASP A 284 -4.62 15.71 18.54
N SER A 285 -4.35 16.86 17.93
CA SER A 285 -3.15 17.17 17.15
C SER A 285 -2.08 17.90 17.97
N SER A 286 -2.33 18.19 19.26
CA SER A 286 -1.51 19.06 20.11
C SER A 286 -0.05 18.63 20.27
N GLY A 287 0.25 17.34 20.07
CA GLY A 287 1.60 16.79 20.08
C GLY A 287 2.36 16.84 18.75
N GLY A 288 1.95 17.67 17.79
CA GLY A 288 2.63 17.83 16.49
C GLY A 288 2.42 16.68 15.48
N GLY A 289 1.71 15.62 15.89
CA GLY A 289 1.24 14.52 15.03
C GLY A 289 2.36 13.80 14.26
N ALA A 290 2.02 13.30 13.07
CA ALA A 290 2.98 12.65 12.20
C ALA A 290 4.09 13.60 11.73
N THR A 291 3.81 14.90 11.58
CA THR A 291 4.80 15.89 11.12
C THR A 291 5.98 16.01 12.07
N GLN A 292 5.73 16.15 13.38
CA GLN A 292 6.80 16.19 14.38
C GLN A 292 7.56 14.86 14.44
N MET A 293 6.85 13.73 14.40
CA MET A 293 7.48 12.40 14.39
C MET A 293 8.40 12.23 13.17
N CYS A 294 7.99 12.68 11.99
CA CYS A 294 8.81 12.62 10.78
C CYS A 294 10.12 13.41 10.92
N HIS A 295 10.03 14.62 11.49
CA HIS A 295 11.19 15.44 11.79
C HIS A 295 12.15 14.74 12.76
N GLU A 296 11.64 14.17 13.84
CA GLU A 296 12.45 13.43 14.83
C GLU A 296 13.13 12.19 14.24
N MET A 297 12.45 11.50 13.31
CA MET A 297 12.97 10.28 12.69
C MET A 297 13.82 10.53 11.44
N GLY A 298 13.89 11.78 10.96
CA GLY A 298 14.60 12.17 9.76
C GLY A 298 13.99 11.57 8.49
N VAL A 299 12.66 11.51 8.40
CA VAL A 299 11.94 11.02 7.21
C VAL A 299 11.02 12.10 6.64
N PRO A 300 10.72 12.09 5.33
CA PRO A 300 9.84 13.08 4.72
C PRO A 300 8.40 12.99 5.22
N PHE A 301 7.78 14.14 5.47
CA PHE A 301 6.34 14.25 5.66
C PHE A 301 5.69 14.73 4.36
N LEU A 302 4.84 13.90 3.74
CA LEU A 302 4.25 14.21 2.43
C LEU A 302 3.03 15.13 2.56
N GLY A 303 2.16 14.88 3.54
CA GLY A 303 1.00 15.72 3.80
C GLY A 303 -0.09 15.07 4.65
N LYS A 304 -1.18 15.80 4.82
CA LYS A 304 -2.36 15.40 5.60
C LYS A 304 -3.57 15.28 4.70
N VAL A 305 -4.20 14.11 4.66
CA VAL A 305 -5.47 13.90 3.94
C VAL A 305 -6.62 13.96 4.95
N PRO A 306 -7.62 14.86 4.78
CA PRO A 306 -8.74 14.95 5.71
C PRO A 306 -9.72 13.78 5.53
N LEU A 307 -10.57 13.55 6.54
CA LEU A 307 -11.79 12.77 6.37
C LEU A 307 -12.72 13.51 5.41
N ASP A 308 -12.95 12.89 4.27
CA ASP A 308 -13.84 13.37 3.21
C ASP A 308 -14.83 12.24 2.86
N PRO A 309 -16.12 12.36 3.19
CA PRO A 309 -17.12 11.36 2.84
C PRO A 309 -17.22 11.09 1.33
N GLN A 310 -16.89 12.07 0.48
CA GLN A 310 -16.90 11.87 -0.97
C GLN A 310 -15.75 10.98 -1.43
N LEU A 311 -14.59 11.03 -0.75
CA LEU A 311 -13.49 10.11 -1.01
C LEU A 311 -13.88 8.66 -0.66
N CYS A 312 -14.52 8.47 0.50
CA CYS A 312 -15.04 7.15 0.89
C CYS A 312 -16.04 6.63 -0.14
N LYS A 313 -16.99 7.48 -0.55
CA LYS A 313 -18.00 7.12 -1.55
C LYS A 313 -17.38 6.79 -2.92
N ALA A 314 -16.36 7.53 -3.34
CA ALA A 314 -15.64 7.24 -4.57
C ALA A 314 -14.98 5.85 -4.50
N ALA A 315 -14.32 5.52 -3.39
CA ALA A 315 -13.74 4.20 -3.18
C ALA A 315 -14.80 3.09 -3.13
N GLU A 316 -15.93 3.28 -2.44
CA GLU A 316 -17.03 2.30 -2.39
C GLU A 316 -17.67 2.03 -3.76
N GLU A 317 -17.74 3.07 -4.61
CA GLU A 317 -18.28 2.98 -5.96
C GLU A 317 -17.23 2.57 -7.02
N GLY A 318 -15.99 2.33 -6.61
CA GLY A 318 -14.95 1.87 -7.53
C GLY A 318 -14.42 2.94 -8.49
N ARG A 319 -14.35 4.21 -8.05
CA ARG A 319 -14.05 5.36 -8.90
C ARG A 319 -12.85 6.16 -8.40
N SER A 320 -12.15 6.79 -9.34
CA SER A 320 -11.14 7.81 -9.06
C SER A 320 -11.75 9.04 -8.38
N CYS A 321 -11.11 9.54 -7.31
CA CYS A 321 -11.52 10.77 -6.65
C CYS A 321 -11.23 12.03 -7.49
N PHE A 322 -10.45 11.89 -8.57
CA PHE A 322 -10.06 13.00 -9.44
C PHE A 322 -11.03 13.24 -10.60
N ALA A 323 -11.94 12.29 -10.89
CA ALA A 323 -12.72 12.29 -12.11
C ALA A 323 -13.97 13.20 -12.08
N ASP A 324 -14.67 13.32 -10.94
CA ASP A 324 -16.03 13.88 -10.90
C ASP A 324 -16.18 15.20 -10.10
N GLN A 325 -15.06 15.85 -9.74
CA GLN A 325 -15.01 17.07 -8.91
C GLN A 325 -15.78 16.99 -7.57
N LYS A 326 -16.32 15.82 -7.19
CA LYS A 326 -17.09 15.66 -5.94
C LYS A 326 -16.18 15.66 -4.72
N CYS A 327 -14.97 15.12 -4.87
CA CYS A 327 -13.95 15.09 -3.82
C CYS A 327 -13.20 16.43 -3.72
N GLY A 328 -13.94 17.53 -3.55
CA GLY A 328 -13.40 18.90 -3.61
C GLY A 328 -12.38 19.23 -2.53
N VAL A 329 -12.33 18.45 -1.44
CA VAL A 329 -11.41 18.66 -0.33
C VAL A 329 -10.21 17.71 -0.41
N SER A 330 -10.46 16.41 -0.55
CA SER A 330 -9.40 15.40 -0.54
C SER A 330 -8.61 15.33 -1.84
N ALA A 331 -9.22 15.52 -3.01
CA ALA A 331 -8.54 15.37 -4.29
C ALA A 331 -7.41 16.40 -4.51
N PRO A 332 -7.58 17.71 -4.24
CA PRO A 332 -6.48 18.68 -4.37
C PRO A 332 -5.30 18.36 -3.43
N VAL A 333 -5.61 17.90 -2.22
CA VAL A 333 -4.62 17.51 -1.22
C VAL A 333 -3.84 16.26 -1.65
N LEU A 334 -4.54 15.21 -2.09
CA LEU A 334 -3.92 14.00 -2.62
C LEU A 334 -3.04 14.33 -3.84
N LYS A 335 -3.53 15.17 -4.76
CA LYS A 335 -2.75 15.62 -5.91
C LYS A 335 -1.47 16.33 -5.49
N SER A 336 -1.53 17.23 -4.50
CA SER A 336 -0.35 17.92 -3.98
C SER A 336 0.65 16.96 -3.32
N ILE A 337 0.18 15.97 -2.56
CA ILE A 337 1.01 14.92 -1.96
C ILE A 337 1.75 14.12 -3.03
N ILE A 338 1.05 13.73 -4.09
CA ILE A 338 1.58 12.91 -5.18
C ILE A 338 2.56 13.73 -6.04
N GLU A 339 2.25 14.98 -6.33
CA GLU A 339 3.18 15.89 -7.02
C GLU A 339 4.47 16.09 -6.21
N LYS A 340 4.35 16.28 -4.89
CA LYS A 340 5.50 16.38 -4.00
C LYS A 340 6.35 15.11 -4.04
N LEU A 341 5.73 13.93 -3.99
CA LEU A 341 6.42 12.65 -4.12
C LEU A 341 7.19 12.56 -5.44
N LEU A 342 6.57 12.89 -6.56
CA LEU A 342 7.22 12.83 -7.88
C LEU A 342 8.40 13.80 -8.02
N VAL A 343 8.27 15.02 -7.47
CA VAL A 343 9.33 16.05 -7.55
C VAL A 343 10.52 15.70 -6.65
N MET A 344 10.25 15.24 -5.42
CA MET A 344 11.31 14.90 -4.46
C MET A 344 12.22 13.77 -4.96
N ASN A 345 11.68 12.87 -5.78
CA ASN A 345 12.40 11.72 -6.33
C ASN A 345 12.83 11.91 -7.80
N GLN A 346 12.64 13.09 -8.39
CA GLN A 346 13.04 13.44 -9.77
C GLN A 346 12.39 12.60 -10.89
N TRP A 347 11.42 11.73 -10.58
CA TRP A 347 10.77 10.84 -11.54
C TRP A 347 10.02 11.56 -12.67
N ARG A 348 9.52 12.78 -12.42
CA ARG A 348 8.86 13.58 -13.48
C ARG A 348 9.80 13.92 -14.61
N GLU A 349 11.01 14.37 -14.28
CA GLU A 349 12.00 14.80 -15.26
C GLU A 349 12.59 13.59 -15.98
N GLU A 350 12.89 12.53 -15.22
CA GLU A 350 13.39 11.26 -15.74
C GLU A 350 12.45 10.64 -16.78
N LEU A 351 11.15 10.55 -16.47
CA LEU A 351 10.19 9.88 -17.35
C LEU A 351 9.72 10.75 -18.52
N GLN A 352 9.79 12.09 -18.40
CA GLN A 352 9.50 13.00 -19.52
C GLN A 352 10.62 13.00 -20.56
N GLN A 353 11.89 12.98 -20.14
CA GLN A 353 13.04 12.94 -21.07
C GLN A 353 13.11 11.66 -21.90
N VAL A 354 12.57 10.55 -21.42
CA VAL A 354 12.55 9.26 -22.15
C VAL A 354 11.45 9.21 -23.22
N ARG A 355 10.44 10.09 -23.14
CA ARG A 355 9.27 10.11 -24.04
C ARG A 355 9.42 11.10 -25.21
N GLU A 356 10.44 11.97 -25.20
CA GLU A 356 10.80 12.89 -26.29
C GLU A 356 11.83 12.27 -27.26
#